data_AF-A0A524D4Q3-F1
#
_entry.id   AF-A0A524D4Q3-F1
#
_cell.length_a   1.000
_cell.length_b   1.000
_cell.length_c   1.000
_cell.angle_alpha   90.00
_cell.angle_beta   90.00
_cell.angle_gamma   90.00
#
_symmetry.space_group_name_H-M   'P 1'
#
loop_
_entity.id
_entity.type
_entity.pdbx_description
1 polymer ?
#
loop_
_entity_poly.entity_id
_entity_poly.type
_entity_poly.pdbx_seq_one_letter_code
_entity_poly.pdbx_strand_id
1 'polypeptide(L)'
;MDFSDLIRRLLASDTRAAARLITYVENDIKAAEEIVNKIYPNTGNAYILGITGAPGSGKSTFISTVTKIFVEQGKKVGIICVDPTSPLSGGALLGDRIRMKENFNLANVFI
;
A
#
# COMPACT_ATOMS: atom_id res chain seq x y z
N MET A 1 -23.27 -0.27 -6.05
CA MET A 1 -22.35 -0.87 -7.04
C MET A 1 -21.91 -2.20 -6.46
N ASP A 2 -21.84 -3.29 -7.22
CA ASP A 2 -21.41 -4.57 -6.65
C ASP A 2 -19.88 -4.69 -6.67
N PHE A 3 -19.26 -4.73 -5.48
CA PHE A 3 -17.81 -4.88 -5.31
C PHE A 3 -17.33 -6.34 -5.21
N SER A 4 -18.24 -7.32 -5.32
CA SER A 4 -17.94 -8.73 -5.00
C SER A 4 -16.82 -9.33 -5.87
N ASP A 5 -16.78 -9.02 -7.18
CA ASP A 5 -15.68 -9.52 -8.03
C ASP A 5 -14.33 -8.87 -7.68
N LEU A 6 -14.31 -7.56 -7.41
CA LEU A 6 -13.08 -6.88 -6.99
C LEU A 6 -12.55 -7.42 -5.67
N ILE A 7 -13.43 -7.68 -4.69
CA ILE A 7 -13.06 -8.26 -3.40
C ILE A 7 -12.54 -9.69 -3.59
N ARG A 8 -13.20 -10.52 -4.41
CA ARG A 8 -12.73 -11.87 -4.72
C ARG A 8 -11.33 -11.86 -5.32
N ARG A 9 -11.06 -10.94 -6.24
CA ARG A 9 -9.75 -10.77 -6.88
C ARG A 9 -8.69 -10.25 -5.90
N LEU A 10 -9.05 -9.31 -5.02
CA LEU A 10 -8.19 -8.85 -3.93
C LEU A 10 -7.74 -10.04 -3.05
N LEU A 11 -8.68 -10.89 -2.63
CA LEU A 11 -8.38 -12.08 -1.81
C LEU A 11 -7.50 -13.09 -2.57
N ALA A 12 -7.61 -13.13 -3.90
CA ALA A 12 -6.71 -13.87 -4.78
C ALA A 12 -5.35 -13.17 -5.06
N SER A 13 -5.01 -12.11 -4.30
CA SER A 13 -3.78 -11.32 -4.43
C SER A 13 -3.63 -10.53 -5.74
N ASP A 14 -4.72 -10.15 -6.39
CA ASP A 14 -4.70 -9.26 -7.56
C ASP A 14 -4.44 -7.80 -7.14
N THR A 15 -3.23 -7.31 -7.42
CA THR A 15 -2.80 -5.94 -7.09
C THR A 15 -3.60 -4.85 -7.81
N ARG A 16 -4.15 -5.12 -8.99
CA ARG A 16 -5.00 -4.15 -9.70
C ARG A 16 -6.37 -4.03 -9.04
N ALA A 17 -6.91 -5.15 -8.54
CA ALA A 17 -8.15 -5.12 -7.77
C ALA A 17 -7.95 -4.35 -6.45
N ALA A 18 -6.81 -4.56 -5.77
CA ALA A 18 -6.44 -3.78 -4.59
C ALA A 18 -6.38 -2.28 -4.87
N ALA A 19 -5.64 -1.87 -5.91
CA ALA A 19 -5.53 -0.46 -6.29
C ALA A 19 -6.89 0.19 -6.59
N ARG A 20 -7.76 -0.51 -7.33
CA ARG A 20 -9.12 -0.01 -7.62
C ARG A 20 -9.97 0.15 -6.36
N LEU A 21 -9.93 -0.83 -5.45
CA LEU A 21 -10.66 -0.76 -4.19
C LEU A 21 -10.17 0.38 -3.31
N ILE A 22 -8.85 0.62 -3.24
CA ILE A 22 -8.27 1.78 -2.55
C ILE A 22 -8.82 3.08 -3.15
N THR A 23 -8.84 3.22 -4.49
CA THR A 23 -9.43 4.40 -5.14
C THR A 23 -10.91 4.59 -4.76
N TYR A 24 -11.72 3.54 -4.71
CA TYR A 24 -13.11 3.68 -4.27
C TYR A 24 -13.23 4.10 -2.81
N VAL A 25 -12.42 3.51 -1.93
CA VAL A 25 -12.39 3.83 -0.48
C VAL A 25 -11.98 5.28 -0.25
N GLU A 26 -11.03 5.81 -1.01
CA GLU A 26 -10.56 7.19 -0.87
C GLU A 26 -11.56 8.25 -1.37
N ASN A 27 -12.43 7.90 -2.33
CA ASN A 27 -13.28 8.88 -3.01
C ASN A 27 -14.77 8.81 -2.62
N ASP A 28 -15.23 7.73 -2.00
CA ASP A 28 -16.64 7.56 -1.62
C ASP A 28 -16.78 6.87 -0.25
N ILE A 29 -17.29 7.60 0.74
CA ILE A 29 -17.50 7.11 2.11
C ILE A 29 -18.48 5.92 2.14
N LYS A 30 -19.53 5.93 1.32
CA LYS A 30 -20.51 4.82 1.30
C LYS A 30 -19.89 3.56 0.71
N ALA A 31 -19.10 3.72 -0.36
CA ALA A 31 -18.32 2.61 -0.92
C ALA A 31 -17.30 2.09 0.10
N ALA A 32 -16.63 2.99 0.84
CA ALA A 32 -15.68 2.62 1.88
C ALA A 32 -16.31 1.76 2.97
N GLU A 33 -17.46 2.16 3.51
CA GLU A 33 -18.19 1.38 4.52
C GLU A 33 -18.55 -0.02 3.99
N GLU A 34 -19.08 -0.13 2.77
CA GLU A 34 -19.45 -1.42 2.17
C GLU A 34 -18.23 -2.32 1.98
N ILE A 35 -17.16 -1.78 1.39
CA ILE A 35 -15.92 -2.51 1.07
C ILE A 35 -15.22 -2.98 2.35
N VAL A 36 -15.04 -2.09 3.34
CA VAL A 36 -14.36 -2.41 4.60
C VAL A 36 -15.11 -3.48 5.36
N ASN A 37 -16.44 -3.38 5.48
CA ASN A 37 -17.25 -4.39 6.17
C ASN A 37 -17.11 -5.78 5.54
N LYS A 38 -17.06 -5.87 4.21
CA LYS A 38 -16.89 -7.15 3.50
C LYS A 38 -15.48 -7.73 3.62
N ILE A 39 -14.44 -6.87 3.69
CA ILE A 39 -13.05 -7.31 3.78
C ILE A 39 -12.64 -7.64 5.23
N TYR A 40 -13.22 -6.95 6.22
CA TYR A 40 -12.84 -7.03 7.64
C TYR A 40 -12.60 -8.46 8.17
N PRO A 41 -13.44 -9.48 7.86
CA PRO A 41 -13.21 -10.85 8.32
C PRO A 41 -11.90 -11.50 7.85
N ASN A 42 -11.27 -10.97 6.80
CA ASN A 42 -10.02 -11.48 6.23
C ASN A 42 -8.79 -10.68 6.70
N THR A 43 -8.96 -9.71 7.60
CA THR A 43 -7.90 -8.82 8.09
C THR A 43 -7.28 -9.31 9.42
N GLY A 44 -6.31 -8.56 9.98
CA GLY A 44 -5.70 -8.88 11.28
C GLY A 44 -4.51 -9.85 11.25
N ASN A 45 -4.20 -10.42 10.08
CA ASN A 45 -3.10 -11.39 9.90
C ASN A 45 -1.79 -10.75 9.41
N ALA A 46 -1.63 -9.43 9.55
CA ALA A 46 -0.46 -8.69 9.11
C ALA A 46 0.24 -7.99 10.29
N TYR A 47 1.57 -7.98 10.27
CA TYR A 47 2.35 -7.17 11.20
C TYR A 47 2.47 -5.75 10.64
N ILE A 48 2.03 -4.75 11.41
CA ILE A 48 2.01 -3.34 11.00
C ILE A 48 3.19 -2.62 11.64
N LEU A 49 4.08 -2.05 10.82
CA LEU A 49 5.25 -1.30 11.26
C LEU A 49 5.17 0.16 10.77
N GLY A 50 5.10 1.10 11.72
CA GLY A 50 5.22 2.53 11.44
C GLY A 50 6.69 2.97 11.40
N ILE A 51 7.09 3.68 10.35
CA ILE A 51 8.46 4.21 10.19
C ILE A 51 8.38 5.72 10.03
N THR A 52 9.13 6.46 10.85
CA THR A 52 9.18 7.93 10.83
C THR A 52 10.62 8.42 11.00
N GLY A 53 10.85 9.72 10.80
CA GLY A 53 12.17 10.35 10.90
C GLY A 53 12.29 11.61 10.05
N ALA A 54 13.30 12.44 10.33
CA ALA A 54 13.53 13.71 9.62
C ALA A 54 13.78 13.52 8.11
N PRO A 55 13.55 14.55 7.27
CA PRO A 55 13.98 14.53 5.88
C PRO A 55 15.48 14.21 5.77
N GLY A 56 15.85 13.33 4.84
CA GLY A 56 17.26 12.93 4.65
C GLY A 56 17.80 11.88 5.63
N SER A 57 17.03 11.43 6.63
CA SER A 57 17.49 10.44 7.62
C SER A 57 17.66 9.00 7.08
N GLY A 58 17.54 8.79 5.76
CA GLY A 58 17.69 7.47 5.13
C GLY A 58 16.46 6.54 5.20
N LYS A 59 15.27 7.04 5.58
CA LYS A 59 14.03 6.21 5.70
C LYS A 59 13.74 5.36 4.46
N SER A 60 13.74 5.96 3.27
CA SER A 60 13.43 5.26 2.02
C SER A 60 14.46 4.16 1.73
N THR A 61 15.75 4.41 2.04
CA THR A 61 16.81 3.39 1.93
C THR A 61 16.56 2.24 2.89
N PHE A 62 16.25 2.54 4.15
CA PHE A 62 15.94 1.54 5.16
C PHE A 62 14.73 0.68 4.77
N ILE A 63 13.62 1.32 4.39
CA ILE A 63 12.40 0.64 3.93
C ILE A 63 12.73 -0.27 2.74
N SER A 64 13.54 0.20 1.80
CA SER A 64 13.96 -0.58 0.63
C SER A 64 14.73 -1.84 1.01
N THR A 65 15.77 -1.69 1.84
CA THR A 65 16.58 -2.84 2.30
C THR A 65 15.76 -3.86 3.08
N VAL A 66 14.93 -3.40 4.01
CA VAL A 66 14.10 -4.29 4.84
C VAL A 66 13.03 -5.00 4.01
N THR A 67 12.45 -4.32 3.02
CA THR A 67 11.47 -4.92 2.09
C THR A 67 12.09 -6.10 1.34
N LYS A 68 13.31 -5.92 0.80
CA LYS A 68 14.03 -7.01 0.11
C LYS A 68 14.23 -8.23 1.00
N ILE A 69 14.69 -8.02 2.25
CA ILE A 69 14.89 -9.10 3.22
C ILE A 69 13.58 -9.86 3.49
N PHE A 70 12.45 -9.15 3.69
CA PHE A 70 11.17 -9.81 3.92
C PHE A 70 10.67 -10.57 2.69
N VAL A 71 10.87 -10.03 1.49
CA VAL A 71 10.53 -10.72 0.24
C VAL A 71 11.39 -11.98 0.05
N GLU A 72 12.68 -11.92 0.34
CA GLU A 72 13.59 -13.09 0.32
C GLU A 72 13.17 -14.18 1.32
N GLN A 73 12.55 -13.79 2.43
CA GLN A 73 11.93 -14.70 3.40
C GLN A 73 10.54 -15.21 2.98
N GLY A 74 10.09 -14.90 1.75
CA GLY A 74 8.80 -15.31 1.21
C GLY A 74 7.60 -14.56 1.79
N LYS A 75 7.81 -13.41 2.45
CA LYS A 75 6.71 -12.56 2.97
C LYS A 75 6.11 -11.70 1.87
N LYS A 76 4.81 -11.43 1.99
CA LYS A 76 4.11 -10.39 1.22
C LYS A 76 4.25 -9.06 1.96
N VAL A 77 4.59 -7.99 1.25
CA VAL A 77 4.82 -6.66 1.84
C VAL A 77 3.89 -5.63 1.19
N GLY A 78 3.16 -4.89 2.01
CA GLY A 78 2.42 -3.70 1.59
C GLY A 78 3.08 -2.46 2.20
N ILE A 79 3.34 -1.44 1.39
CA ILE A 79 3.92 -0.17 1.81
C ILE A 79 2.89 0.93 1.58
N ILE A 80 2.54 1.66 2.62
CA ILE A 80 1.64 2.81 2.53
C ILE A 80 2.43 4.06 2.88
N CYS A 81 2.65 4.93 1.90
CA CYS A 81 3.28 6.23 2.12
C CYS A 81 2.24 7.23 2.64
N VAL A 82 2.45 7.76 3.85
CA VAL A 82 1.65 8.84 4.42
C VAL A 82 2.50 10.11 4.42
N ASP A 83 2.21 11.02 3.50
CA ASP A 83 2.81 12.35 3.47
C ASP A 83 1.73 13.38 3.82
N PRO A 84 1.84 14.10 4.96
CA PRO A 84 0.95 15.22 5.24
C PRO A 84 1.25 16.34 4.24
N THR A 85 0.54 16.31 3.10
CA THR A 85 0.53 17.28 1.99
C THR A 85 1.46 18.49 2.16
N SER A 86 2.57 18.54 1.41
CA SER A 86 3.21 19.80 1.05
C SER A 86 2.26 20.58 0.12
N PRO A 87 1.81 21.81 0.46
CA PRO A 87 0.87 22.59 -0.36
C PRO A 87 1.39 22.98 -1.76
N LEU A 88 2.61 22.60 -2.11
CA LEU A 88 3.36 23.18 -3.24
C LEU A 88 3.48 22.28 -4.48
N SER A 89 3.15 20.98 -4.45
CA SER A 89 3.48 20.10 -5.59
C SER A 89 2.40 19.14 -6.10
N GLY A 90 1.18 19.13 -5.54
CA GLY A 90 0.07 18.36 -6.13
C GLY A 90 0.28 16.83 -6.17
N GLY A 91 1.15 16.27 -5.33
CA GLY A 91 1.28 14.82 -5.17
C GLY A 91 2.68 14.35 -4.78
N ALA A 92 2.84 13.89 -3.55
CA ALA A 92 4.07 13.30 -3.02
C ALA A 92 4.44 11.93 -3.64
N LEU A 93 3.49 11.31 -4.34
CA LEU A 93 3.60 9.94 -4.87
C LEU A 93 4.80 9.74 -5.81
N LEU A 94 5.21 10.79 -6.54
CA LEU A 94 6.31 10.70 -7.51
C LEU A 94 7.69 10.63 -6.84
N GLY A 95 7.87 11.36 -5.73
CA GLY A 95 9.17 11.47 -5.04
C GLY A 95 9.59 10.17 -4.38
N ASP A 96 8.66 9.52 -3.69
CA ASP A 96 8.88 8.22 -3.06
C ASP A 96 8.98 7.08 -4.08
N ARG A 97 8.23 7.15 -5.19
CA ARG A 97 8.37 6.22 -6.32
C ARG A 97 9.77 6.20 -6.91
N ILE A 98 10.38 7.37 -7.13
CA ILE A 98 11.72 7.47 -7.70
C ILE A 98 12.77 6.91 -6.73
N ARG A 99 12.60 7.15 -5.42
CA ARG A 99 13.55 6.72 -4.38
C ARG A 99 13.46 5.23 -4.05
N MET A 100 12.32 4.59 -4.32
CA MET A 100 12.09 3.16 -4.05
C MET A 100 11.90 2.32 -5.32
N LYS A 101 12.38 2.78 -6.49
CA LYS A 101 12.21 2.14 -7.81
C LYS A 101 12.46 0.63 -7.82
N GLU A 102 13.47 0.16 -7.08
CA GLU A 102 13.84 -1.26 -7.05
C GLU A 102 12.78 -2.16 -6.42
N ASN A 103 11.93 -1.63 -5.53
CA ASN A 103 10.89 -2.40 -4.85
C ASN A 103 9.62 -2.55 -5.69
N PHE A 104 9.37 -1.64 -6.64
CA PHE A 104 8.17 -1.68 -7.50
C PHE A 104 8.11 -2.89 -8.44
N ASN A 105 9.26 -3.53 -8.69
CA ASN A 105 9.35 -4.69 -9.58
C ASN A 105 9.30 -6.03 -8.83
N LEU A 106 9.22 -6.02 -7.50
CA LEU A 106 9.15 -7.23 -6.70
C LEU A 106 7.72 -7.79 -6.73
N ALA A 107 7.56 -9.03 -7.19
CA ALA A 107 6.24 -9.66 -7.39
C ALA A 107 5.37 -9.76 -6.12
N ASN A 108 5.99 -9.68 -4.93
CA ASN A 108 5.33 -9.79 -3.62
C ASN A 108 5.21 -8.45 -2.87
N VAL A 109 5.39 -7.33 -3.57
CA VAL A 109 5.33 -5.99 -2.99
C VAL A 109 4.20 -5.18 -3.63
N PHE A 110 3.41 -4.53 -2.78
CA PHE A 110 2.44 -3.50 -3.17
C PHE A 110 2.84 -2.17 -2.54
N ILE A 111 2.85 -1.10 -3.33
CA ILE A 111 3.19 0.28 -2.91
C ILE A 111 2.15 1.23 -3.49
#